data_AF-A0A7G1IRC0-F1
#
_entry.id   AF-A0A7G1IRC0-F1
#
_cell.length_a   1.000
_cell.length_b   1.000
_cell.length_c   1.000
_cell.angle_alpha   90.00
_cell.angle_beta   90.00
_cell.angle_gamma   90.00
#
_symmetry.space_group_name_H-M   'P 1'
#
loop_
_entity.id
_entity.type
_entity.pdbx_description
1 polymer ?
#
loop_
_entity_poly.entity_id
_entity_poly.type
_entity_poly.pdbx_seq_one_letter_code
_entity_poly.pdbx_strand_id
1 'polypeptide(L)'
;MADLLRSANSYGSTAPRLVTPDVLVNTPQVTSLPVEYYPTGRLNFVDTAANPTTCVSWEKASTDPQARIVVYNGRGLPVPSSMDNRIVRLVRDDRNPASVVANQVLVLPGAANFVTSTSAVVTADSRESLFWVSANGVRFGIANDESTLRALGLDPSHAVQAPWPLLRTFAAGPALSREAALLARDTVPTLGQVAVMTTTAKAGG
;
A
#
# COMPACT_ATOMS: atom_id res chain seq x y z
N MET A 1 0.01 -25.60 18.17
CA MET A 1 -0.05 -26.59 17.07
C MET A 1 -0.54 -27.95 17.50
N ALA A 2 0.02 -28.53 18.57
CA ALA A 2 -0.43 -29.83 19.07
C ALA A 2 -1.96 -29.93 19.24
N ASP A 3 -2.59 -28.87 19.78
CA ASP A 3 -4.05 -28.81 19.91
C ASP A 3 -4.80 -28.76 18.57
N LEU A 4 -4.27 -28.06 17.55
CA LEU A 4 -4.89 -28.00 16.22
C LEU A 4 -4.89 -29.37 15.55
N LEU A 5 -3.77 -30.09 15.60
CA LEU A 5 -3.65 -31.45 15.06
C LEU A 5 -4.63 -32.40 15.78
N ARG A 6 -4.69 -32.31 17.11
CA ARG A 6 -5.58 -33.15 17.93
C ARG A 6 -7.06 -32.83 17.72
N SER A 7 -7.42 -31.56 17.50
CA SER A 7 -8.80 -31.18 17.17
C SER A 7 -9.21 -31.64 15.77
N ALA A 8 -8.27 -31.71 14.83
CA ALA A 8 -8.53 -32.20 13.49
C ALA A 8 -8.75 -33.73 13.49
N ASN A 9 -7.89 -34.48 14.20
CA ASN A 9 -8.08 -35.90 14.42
C ASN A 9 -7.31 -36.35 15.67
N SER A 10 -8.03 -36.84 16.68
CA SER A 10 -7.43 -37.34 17.92
C SER A 10 -6.96 -38.78 17.83
N TYR A 11 -7.30 -39.50 16.76
CA TYR A 11 -7.05 -40.93 16.58
C TYR A 11 -7.47 -41.79 17.79
N GLY A 12 -8.55 -41.39 18.47
CA GLY A 12 -9.06 -42.08 19.65
C GLY A 12 -8.30 -41.80 20.95
N SER A 13 -7.27 -40.93 20.94
CA SER A 13 -6.55 -40.53 22.16
C SER A 13 -7.17 -39.28 22.79
N THR A 14 -7.36 -39.30 24.10
CA THR A 14 -7.90 -38.16 24.87
C THR A 14 -6.82 -37.17 25.30
N ALA A 15 -5.55 -37.60 25.34
CA ALA A 15 -4.41 -36.77 25.74
C ALA A 15 -3.14 -37.13 24.94
N PRO A 16 -2.15 -36.22 24.86
CA PRO A 16 -0.83 -36.55 24.34
C PRO A 16 -0.18 -37.68 25.14
N ARG A 17 0.46 -38.63 24.46
CA ARG A 17 1.27 -39.66 25.11
C ARG A 17 2.55 -39.05 25.64
N LEU A 18 2.82 -39.22 26.93
CA LEU A 18 4.10 -38.84 27.53
C LEU A 18 5.21 -39.81 27.07
N VAL A 19 6.33 -39.26 26.64
CA VAL A 19 7.50 -40.01 26.16
C VAL A 19 8.72 -39.56 26.95
N THR A 20 9.56 -40.50 27.40
CA THR A 20 10.78 -40.18 28.15
C THR A 20 11.89 -39.70 27.20
N PRO A 21 12.87 -38.91 27.69
CA PRO A 21 13.99 -38.45 26.88
C PRO A 21 14.79 -39.59 26.21
N ASP A 22 14.99 -40.72 26.89
CA ASP A 22 15.75 -41.88 26.35
C ASP A 22 15.12 -42.47 25.08
N VAL A 23 13.79 -42.43 24.98
CA VAL A 23 13.04 -42.86 23.79
C VAL A 23 13.15 -41.80 22.69
N LEU A 24 13.15 -40.52 23.05
CA LEU A 24 13.23 -39.40 22.11
C LEU A 24 14.58 -39.35 21.39
N VAL A 25 15.69 -39.63 22.09
CA VAL A 25 17.05 -39.62 21.52
C VAL A 25 17.21 -40.62 20.37
N ASN A 26 16.49 -41.75 20.43
CA ASN A 26 16.55 -42.80 19.41
C ASN A 26 15.46 -42.64 18.32
N THR A 27 14.67 -41.56 18.38
CA THR A 27 13.59 -41.30 17.41
C THR A 27 14.08 -40.31 16.33
N PRO A 28 14.01 -40.66 15.03
CA PRO A 28 14.39 -39.74 13.95
C PRO A 28 13.55 -38.46 13.98
N GLN A 29 14.19 -37.30 13.91
CA GLN A 29 13.49 -36.02 13.75
C GLN A 29 13.11 -35.80 12.29
N VAL A 30 11.85 -35.41 12.06
CA VAL A 30 11.33 -35.09 10.73
C VAL A 30 10.69 -33.71 10.76
N THR A 31 10.89 -32.93 9.69
CA THR A 31 10.32 -31.59 9.49
C THR A 31 9.28 -31.57 8.38
N SER A 32 8.73 -32.73 8.02
CA SER A 32 7.81 -32.89 6.89
C SER A 32 6.45 -32.21 7.09
N LEU A 33 6.12 -31.80 8.32
CA LEU A 33 4.87 -31.12 8.62
C LEU A 33 5.09 -29.59 8.64
N PRO A 34 4.49 -28.83 7.71
CA PRO A 34 4.70 -27.38 7.61
C PRO A 34 3.88 -26.62 8.66
N VAL A 35 4.37 -26.64 9.91
CA VAL A 35 3.70 -25.99 11.05
C VAL A 35 4.12 -24.54 11.28
N GLU A 36 5.15 -24.09 10.56
CA GLU A 36 5.74 -22.74 10.67
C GLU A 36 4.81 -21.60 10.24
N TYR A 37 3.76 -21.89 9.47
CA TYR A 37 2.74 -20.91 9.09
C TYR A 37 1.85 -20.46 10.24
N TYR A 38 1.86 -21.18 11.37
CA TYR A 38 0.98 -20.89 12.49
C TYR A 38 1.73 -20.22 13.65
N PRO A 39 1.07 -19.35 14.44
CA PRO A 39 1.69 -18.62 15.53
C PRO A 39 2.13 -19.55 16.68
N THR A 40 3.33 -19.34 17.21
CA THR A 40 3.86 -20.15 18.33
C THR A 40 3.09 -19.98 19.64
N GLY A 41 2.39 -18.85 19.81
CA GLY A 41 1.58 -18.53 20.98
C GLY A 41 0.07 -18.46 20.71
N ARG A 42 -0.71 -18.24 21.77
CA ARG A 42 -2.14 -17.96 21.66
C ARG A 42 -2.35 -16.62 20.95
N LEU A 43 -3.37 -16.56 20.09
CA LEU A 43 -3.79 -15.32 19.46
C LEU A 43 -4.48 -14.43 20.47
N ASN A 44 -4.10 -13.15 20.48
CA ASN A 44 -4.84 -12.10 21.17
C ASN A 44 -5.69 -11.38 20.12
N PHE A 45 -7.00 -11.45 20.28
CA PHE A 45 -7.92 -10.78 19.37
C PHE A 45 -7.96 -9.28 19.69
N VAL A 46 -7.96 -8.46 18.64
CA VAL A 46 -8.09 -7.01 18.75
C VAL A 46 -9.56 -6.66 18.92
N ASP A 47 -9.88 -5.86 19.94
CA ASP A 47 -11.19 -5.21 20.04
C ASP A 47 -11.26 -4.07 19.00
N THR A 48 -12.03 -4.31 17.94
CA THR A 48 -12.21 -3.38 16.82
C THR A 48 -13.14 -2.21 17.15
N ALA A 49 -13.97 -2.32 18.19
CA ALA A 49 -14.74 -1.18 18.68
C ALA A 49 -13.83 -0.18 19.42
N ALA A 50 -12.87 -0.68 20.20
CA ALA A 50 -11.88 0.16 20.88
C ALA A 50 -10.73 0.62 19.95
N ASN A 51 -10.36 -0.19 18.96
CA ASN A 51 -9.26 0.07 18.02
C ASN A 51 -9.73 -0.10 16.56
N PRO A 52 -10.50 0.87 16.03
CA PRO A 52 -11.11 0.75 14.70
C PRO A 52 -10.13 0.89 13.54
N THR A 53 -8.88 1.32 13.79
CA THR A 53 -7.89 1.55 12.74
C THR A 53 -6.87 0.42 12.71
N THR A 54 -6.79 -0.28 11.58
CA THR A 54 -5.72 -1.24 11.26
C THR A 54 -4.96 -0.73 10.07
N CYS A 55 -3.64 -0.83 10.13
CA CYS A 55 -2.81 -0.34 9.05
C CYS A 55 -1.52 -1.13 8.91
N VAL A 56 -0.94 -1.02 7.72
CA VAL A 56 0.35 -1.58 7.37
C VAL A 56 1.33 -0.43 7.11
N SER A 57 2.51 -0.50 7.70
CA SER A 57 3.64 0.36 7.36
C SER A 57 4.70 -0.45 6.62
N TRP A 58 5.32 0.19 5.64
CA TRP A 58 6.50 -0.31 4.96
C TRP A 58 7.55 0.79 5.01
N GLU A 59 8.78 0.42 5.34
CA GLU A 59 9.91 1.34 5.41
C GLU A 59 11.17 0.63 4.91
N LYS A 60 12.00 1.33 4.16
CA LYS A 60 13.33 0.85 3.76
C LYS A 60 14.25 2.06 3.64
N ALA A 61 15.26 2.17 4.50
CA ALA A 61 16.25 3.23 4.36
C ALA A 61 17.17 2.97 3.15
N SER A 62 17.85 4.00 2.67
CA SER A 62 18.68 3.93 1.45
C SER A 62 19.79 2.88 1.50
N THR A 63 20.29 2.57 2.70
CA THR A 63 21.36 1.58 2.93
C THR A 63 20.84 0.25 3.44
N ASP A 64 19.53 0.13 3.71
CA ASP A 64 18.98 -1.08 4.32
C ASP A 64 18.84 -2.19 3.27
N PRO A 65 19.33 -3.42 3.55
CA PRO A 65 19.20 -4.54 2.62
C PRO A 65 17.76 -5.07 2.54
N GLN A 66 16.94 -4.84 3.57
CA GLN A 66 15.57 -5.34 3.68
C GLN A 66 14.63 -4.25 4.15
N ALA A 67 13.40 -4.28 3.67
CA ALA A 67 12.34 -3.44 4.19
C ALA A 67 11.86 -3.94 5.56
N ARG A 68 11.31 -3.03 6.36
CA ARG A 68 10.56 -3.33 7.58
C ARG A 68 9.07 -3.18 7.28
N ILE A 69 8.31 -4.25 7.53
CA ILE A 69 6.85 -4.27 7.41
C ILE A 69 6.26 -4.45 8.81
N VAL A 70 5.37 -3.55 9.21
CA VAL A 70 4.69 -3.63 10.51
C VAL A 70 3.20 -3.46 10.31
N VAL A 71 2.41 -4.24 11.05
CA VAL A 71 0.97 -4.05 11.16
C VAL A 71 0.69 -3.42 12.52
N TYR A 72 -0.04 -2.31 12.53
CA TYR A 72 -0.45 -1.63 13.76
C TYR A 72 -1.98 -1.55 13.84
N ASN A 73 -2.49 -1.60 15.06
CA ASN A 73 -3.91 -1.44 15.38
C ASN A 73 -4.04 -0.36 16.45
N GLY A 74 -5.01 0.53 16.31
CA GLY A 74 -5.19 1.63 17.25
C GLY A 74 -6.48 2.42 17.05
N ARG A 75 -6.57 3.53 17.78
CA ARG A 75 -7.75 4.42 17.79
C ARG A 75 -7.88 5.30 16.55
N GLY A 76 -6.79 5.52 15.82
CA GLY A 76 -6.72 6.40 14.66
C GLY A 76 -5.43 6.19 13.88
N LEU A 77 -5.19 7.06 12.90
CA LEU A 77 -3.97 7.05 12.08
C LEU A 77 -2.72 7.28 12.96
N PRO A 78 -1.55 6.72 12.62
CA PRO A 78 -0.34 6.78 13.44
C PRO A 78 0.42 8.09 13.17
N VAL A 79 -0.29 9.21 13.05
CA VAL A 79 0.25 10.52 12.73
C VAL A 79 -0.26 11.54 13.75
N PRO A 80 0.48 12.62 14.01
CA PRO A 80 -0.03 13.69 14.87
C PRO A 80 -1.33 14.27 14.31
N SER A 81 -2.32 14.50 15.17
CA SER A 81 -3.62 15.08 14.77
C SER A 81 -3.52 16.47 14.14
N SER A 82 -2.40 17.18 14.36
CA SER A 82 -2.10 18.43 13.66
C SER A 82 -1.96 18.26 12.14
N MET A 83 -1.86 17.04 11.63
CA MET A 83 -1.78 16.73 10.20
C MET A 83 -3.16 16.52 9.55
N ASP A 84 -4.26 16.47 10.32
CA ASP A 84 -5.58 16.11 9.80
C ASP A 84 -6.07 17.09 8.71
N ASN A 85 -5.70 18.37 8.80
CA ASN A 85 -6.03 19.38 7.79
C ASN A 85 -5.26 19.23 6.46
N ARG A 86 -4.26 18.34 6.40
CA ARG A 86 -3.48 18.01 5.20
C ARG A 86 -4.00 16.77 4.49
N ILE A 87 -5.00 16.09 5.05
CA ILE A 87 -5.61 14.92 4.43
C ILE A 87 -6.39 15.35 3.20
N VAL A 88 -6.03 14.80 2.04
CA VAL A 88 -6.69 15.08 0.77
C VAL A 88 -7.58 13.90 0.40
N ARG A 89 -8.82 14.18 0.00
CA ARG A 89 -9.70 13.16 -0.59
C ARG A 89 -9.32 12.95 -2.05
N LEU A 90 -9.00 11.72 -2.43
CA LEU A 90 -8.64 11.38 -3.79
C LEU A 90 -9.89 11.17 -4.65
N VAL A 91 -9.81 11.59 -5.91
CA VAL A 91 -10.81 11.22 -6.92
C VAL A 91 -10.54 9.78 -7.34
N ARG A 92 -11.57 8.95 -7.20
CA ARG A 92 -11.55 7.53 -7.52
C ARG A 92 -12.70 7.22 -8.46
N ASP A 93 -12.53 6.18 -9.26
CA ASP A 93 -13.65 5.58 -9.96
C ASP A 93 -14.41 4.66 -8.99
N ASP A 94 -15.37 5.24 -8.26
CA ASP A 94 -16.23 4.51 -7.32
C ASP A 94 -17.12 3.45 -7.99
N ARG A 95 -17.21 3.44 -9.33
CA ARG A 95 -17.98 2.43 -10.09
C ARG A 95 -17.16 1.17 -10.36
N ASN A 96 -15.85 1.23 -10.17
CA ASN A 96 -14.96 0.09 -10.35
C ASN A 96 -14.59 -0.51 -8.99
N PRO A 97 -15.16 -1.65 -8.58
CA PRO A 97 -14.84 -2.29 -7.31
C PRO A 97 -13.40 -2.81 -7.24
N ALA A 98 -12.70 -2.92 -8.38
CA ALA A 98 -11.28 -3.25 -8.44
C ALA A 98 -10.38 -1.99 -8.38
N SER A 99 -10.95 -0.79 -8.23
CA SER A 99 -10.18 0.42 -8.01
C SER A 99 -9.36 0.29 -6.74
N VAL A 100 -8.06 0.47 -6.89
CA VAL A 100 -7.08 0.36 -5.79
C VAL A 100 -6.67 1.71 -5.25
N VAL A 101 -7.24 2.80 -5.78
CA VAL A 101 -6.97 4.17 -5.36
C VAL A 101 -7.53 4.38 -3.96
N ALA A 102 -6.72 4.93 -3.06
CA ALA A 102 -7.12 5.21 -1.68
C ALA A 102 -8.28 6.21 -1.61
N ASN A 103 -9.01 6.22 -0.50
CA ASN A 103 -10.11 7.18 -0.28
C ASN A 103 -9.52 8.57 -0.02
N GLN A 104 -8.48 8.58 0.79
CA GLN A 104 -7.79 9.75 1.28
C GLN A 104 -6.29 9.47 1.29
N VAL A 105 -5.51 10.54 1.21
CA VAL A 105 -4.06 10.49 1.23
C VAL A 105 -3.54 11.58 2.15
N LEU A 106 -2.47 11.28 2.85
CA LEU A 106 -1.69 12.24 3.60
C LEU A 106 -0.23 12.10 3.15
N VAL A 107 0.31 13.15 2.53
CA VAL A 107 1.74 13.25 2.23
C VAL A 107 2.35 14.21 3.24
N LEU A 108 3.24 13.71 4.08
CA LEU A 108 3.86 14.51 5.13
C LEU A 108 4.82 15.55 4.54
N PRO A 109 4.99 16.71 5.18
CA PRO A 109 6.04 17.66 4.82
C PRO A 109 7.42 16.99 4.84
N GLY A 110 8.22 17.23 3.79
CA GLY A 110 9.54 16.61 3.65
C GLY A 110 9.54 15.15 3.20
N ALA A 111 8.37 14.55 2.93
CA ALA A 111 8.31 13.21 2.35
C ALA A 111 8.96 13.19 0.95
N ALA A 112 9.64 12.07 0.65
CA ALA A 112 10.24 11.86 -0.66
C ALA A 112 9.15 11.81 -1.75
N ASN A 113 9.36 12.60 -2.79
CA ASN A 113 8.47 12.80 -3.92
C ASN A 113 9.02 12.18 -5.21
N PHE A 114 10.32 11.90 -5.30
CA PHE A 114 10.90 11.14 -6.40
C PHE A 114 11.18 9.70 -5.96
N VAL A 115 10.45 8.76 -6.55
CA VAL A 115 10.43 7.36 -6.09
C VAL A 115 10.63 6.39 -7.24
N THR A 116 11.17 5.22 -6.91
CA THR A 116 11.24 4.06 -7.81
C THR A 116 10.45 2.91 -7.24
N SER A 117 9.66 2.24 -8.08
CA SER A 117 8.85 1.11 -7.65
C SER A 117 9.69 -0.15 -7.45
N THR A 118 9.36 -0.88 -6.40
CA THR A 118 9.86 -2.23 -6.12
C THR A 118 8.69 -3.21 -6.08
N SER A 119 8.99 -4.51 -6.12
CA SER A 119 8.02 -5.52 -5.68
C SER A 119 7.72 -5.38 -4.17
N ALA A 120 6.70 -6.08 -3.69
CA ALA A 120 6.28 -6.06 -2.28
C ALA A 120 7.14 -6.94 -1.35
N VAL A 121 8.07 -7.70 -1.92
CA VAL A 121 8.90 -8.65 -1.17
C VAL A 121 9.86 -7.90 -0.25
N VAL A 122 10.02 -8.39 0.98
CA VAL A 122 10.85 -7.72 2.01
C VAL A 122 12.31 -7.53 1.58
N THR A 123 12.83 -8.44 0.74
CA THR A 123 14.19 -8.43 0.20
C THR A 123 14.30 -7.75 -1.16
N ALA A 124 13.22 -7.15 -1.68
CA ALA A 124 13.23 -6.54 -2.99
C ALA A 124 14.21 -5.37 -3.05
N ASP A 125 15.09 -5.39 -4.04
CA ASP A 125 16.05 -4.33 -4.36
C ASP A 125 15.83 -3.75 -5.77
N SER A 126 14.83 -4.27 -6.51
CA SER A 126 14.49 -3.84 -7.86
C SER A 126 14.21 -2.33 -7.94
N ARG A 127 14.53 -1.74 -9.09
CA ARG A 127 14.21 -0.36 -9.44
C ARG A 127 13.50 -0.36 -10.79
N GLU A 128 12.19 -0.60 -10.77
CA GLU A 128 11.44 -1.00 -11.96
C GLU A 128 10.92 0.19 -12.77
N SER A 129 10.26 1.15 -12.11
CA SER A 129 9.66 2.32 -12.76
C SER A 129 9.84 3.55 -11.89
N LEU A 130 9.98 4.71 -12.52
CA LEU A 130 10.19 6.00 -11.84
C LEU A 130 8.86 6.75 -11.73
N PHE A 131 8.64 7.40 -10.58
CA PHE A 131 7.45 8.21 -10.35
C PHE A 131 7.81 9.51 -9.63
N TRP A 132 7.08 10.57 -9.95
CA TRP A 132 6.93 11.73 -9.09
C TRP A 132 5.62 11.62 -8.32
N VAL A 133 5.64 11.83 -7.01
CA VAL A 133 4.47 11.84 -6.13
C VAL A 133 4.27 13.24 -5.61
N SER A 134 3.12 13.84 -5.94
CA SER A 134 2.77 15.19 -5.50
C SER A 134 2.24 15.20 -4.07
N ALA A 135 2.26 16.38 -3.43
CA ALA A 135 1.76 16.57 -2.07
C ALA A 135 0.25 16.33 -1.92
N ASN A 136 -0.52 16.37 -3.01
CA ASN A 136 -1.95 16.03 -3.04
C ASN A 136 -2.21 14.55 -3.39
N GLY A 137 -1.16 13.73 -3.44
CA GLY A 137 -1.24 12.28 -3.62
C GLY A 137 -1.60 11.82 -5.04
N VAL A 138 -1.07 12.53 -6.04
CA VAL A 138 -1.08 12.09 -7.44
C VAL A 138 0.30 11.56 -7.79
N ARG A 139 0.37 10.36 -8.37
CA ARG A 139 1.59 9.77 -8.92
C ARG A 139 1.67 10.01 -10.43
N PHE A 140 2.81 10.47 -10.90
CA PHE A 140 3.11 10.71 -12.30
C PHE A 140 4.25 9.77 -12.70
N GLY A 141 4.00 8.84 -13.63
CA GLY A 141 5.07 7.98 -14.15
C GLY A 141 6.07 8.80 -14.96
N ILE A 142 7.35 8.51 -14.84
CA ILE A 142 8.43 9.24 -15.53
C ILE A 142 9.05 8.33 -16.57
N ALA A 143 9.19 8.81 -17.80
CA ALA A 143 9.93 8.09 -18.82
C ALA A 143 11.41 8.00 -18.41
N ASN A 144 11.94 6.78 -18.39
CA ASN A 144 13.32 6.51 -17.95
C ASN A 144 14.30 6.64 -19.12
N ASP A 145 14.26 7.78 -19.81
CA ASP A 145 15.20 8.15 -20.85
C ASP A 145 16.02 9.38 -20.41
N GLU A 146 17.26 9.47 -20.88
CA GLU A 146 18.20 10.50 -20.46
C GLU A 146 17.67 11.92 -20.74
N SER A 147 16.92 12.11 -21.83
CA SER A 147 16.43 13.43 -22.22
C SER A 147 15.34 13.92 -21.26
N THR A 148 14.40 13.06 -20.88
CA THR A 148 13.36 13.37 -19.89
C THR A 148 13.97 13.61 -18.51
N LEU A 149 14.87 12.74 -18.06
CA LEU A 149 15.50 12.87 -16.74
C LEU A 149 16.33 14.14 -16.62
N ARG A 150 17.14 14.45 -17.64
CA ARG A 150 17.93 15.68 -17.71
C ARG A 150 17.04 16.92 -17.73
N ALA A 151 15.95 16.91 -18.51
CA ALA A 151 15.01 18.03 -18.57
C ALA A 151 14.28 18.28 -17.24
N LEU A 152 14.00 17.23 -16.48
CA LEU A 152 13.40 17.31 -15.14
C LEU A 152 14.43 17.55 -14.02
N GLY A 153 15.73 17.51 -14.32
CA GLY A 153 16.80 17.63 -13.33
C GLY A 153 16.85 16.47 -12.34
N LEU A 154 16.47 15.27 -12.78
CA LEU A 154 16.39 14.07 -11.94
C LEU A 154 17.54 13.11 -12.21
N ASP A 155 18.13 12.60 -11.14
CA ASP A 155 19.09 11.49 -11.17
C ASP A 155 18.42 10.24 -10.60
N PRO A 156 18.17 9.18 -11.40
CA PRO A 156 17.51 7.95 -10.94
C PRO A 156 18.15 7.30 -9.72
N SER A 157 19.45 7.50 -9.46
CA SER A 157 20.13 6.98 -8.27
C SER A 157 19.56 7.56 -6.97
N HIS A 158 19.05 8.80 -7.01
CA HIS A 158 18.42 9.47 -5.87
C HIS A 158 16.95 9.10 -5.66
N ALA A 159 16.33 8.34 -6.56
CA ALA A 159 14.95 7.89 -6.37
C ALA A 159 14.86 6.98 -5.14
N VAL A 160 13.93 7.28 -4.24
CA VAL A 160 13.70 6.46 -3.04
C VAL A 160 12.83 5.25 -3.39
N GLN A 161 13.14 4.08 -2.85
CA GLN A 161 12.37 2.87 -3.10
C GLN A 161 11.01 2.91 -2.40
N ALA A 162 9.96 2.50 -3.10
CA ALA A 162 8.63 2.30 -2.53
C ALA A 162 7.92 1.10 -3.19
N PRO A 163 7.18 0.28 -2.41
CA PRO A 163 6.59 -0.94 -2.93
C PRO A 163 5.38 -0.61 -3.79
N TRP A 164 5.28 -1.28 -4.95
CA TRP A 164 4.18 -1.06 -5.90
C TRP A 164 2.77 -1.15 -5.29
N PRO A 165 2.46 -2.09 -4.37
CA PRO A 165 1.15 -2.13 -3.74
C PRO A 165 0.75 -0.87 -2.97
N LEU A 166 1.70 -0.11 -2.43
CA LEU A 166 1.42 1.17 -1.78
C LEU A 166 1.36 2.31 -2.82
N LEU A 167 2.32 2.37 -3.75
CA LEU A 167 2.35 3.40 -4.78
C LEU A 167 1.09 3.42 -5.63
N ARG A 168 0.56 2.26 -6.02
CA ARG A 168 -0.64 2.17 -6.88
C ARG A 168 -1.91 2.72 -6.23
N THR A 169 -1.92 2.95 -4.92
CA THR A 169 -3.05 3.55 -4.19
C THR A 169 -3.15 5.06 -4.36
N PHE A 170 -2.08 5.71 -4.82
CA PHE A 170 -2.11 7.11 -5.22
C PHE A 170 -2.90 7.29 -6.51
N ALA A 171 -3.55 8.44 -6.66
CA ALA A 171 -4.27 8.77 -7.90
C ALA A 171 -3.28 8.84 -9.07
N ALA A 172 -3.65 8.30 -10.22
CA ALA A 172 -2.78 8.31 -11.40
C ALA A 172 -2.90 9.64 -12.15
N GLY A 173 -1.77 10.33 -12.31
CA GLY A 173 -1.62 11.48 -13.20
C GLY A 173 -1.09 11.07 -14.59
N PRO A 174 -1.00 12.03 -15.52
CA PRO A 174 -0.32 11.83 -16.80
C PRO A 174 1.15 11.43 -16.62
N ALA A 175 1.70 10.72 -17.60
CA ALA A 175 3.13 10.45 -17.64
C ALA A 175 3.94 11.74 -17.89
N LEU A 176 5.09 11.87 -17.25
CA LEU A 176 6.09 12.89 -17.51
C LEU A 176 7.04 12.33 -18.57
N SER A 177 6.79 12.68 -19.83
CA SER A 177 7.64 12.37 -20.97
C SER A 177 7.50 13.45 -22.03
N ARG A 178 8.44 13.47 -22.97
CA ARG A 178 8.38 14.38 -24.12
C ARG A 178 7.12 14.15 -24.97
N GLU A 179 6.78 12.90 -25.24
CA GLU A 179 5.63 12.51 -26.06
C GLU A 179 4.33 12.96 -25.39
N ALA A 180 4.21 12.78 -24.07
CA ALA A 180 3.05 13.23 -23.32
C ALA A 180 2.92 14.76 -23.29
N ALA A 181 4.04 15.49 -23.28
CA ALA A 181 4.07 16.95 -23.29
C ALA A 181 3.73 17.56 -24.66
N LEU A 182 3.95 16.84 -25.77
CA LEU A 182 3.58 17.28 -27.12
C LEU A 182 2.08 17.16 -27.40
N LEU A 183 1.31 16.51 -26.51
CA LEU A 183 -0.13 16.38 -26.63
C LEU A 183 -0.82 17.63 -26.07
N ALA A 184 -1.67 18.27 -26.87
CA ALA A 184 -2.62 19.24 -26.35
C ALA A 184 -3.58 18.54 -25.38
N ARG A 185 -3.55 18.95 -24.11
CA ARG A 185 -4.45 18.45 -23.06
C ARG A 185 -5.43 19.55 -22.72
N ASP A 186 -6.62 19.49 -23.32
CA ASP A 186 -7.74 20.33 -22.90
C ASP A 186 -8.56 19.54 -21.87
N THR A 187 -8.07 19.49 -20.62
CA THR A 187 -8.73 18.74 -19.55
C THR A 187 -9.51 19.70 -18.65
N VAL A 188 -10.74 20.03 -19.05
CA VAL A 188 -11.80 20.36 -18.11
C VAL A 188 -12.60 19.07 -17.91
N PRO A 189 -12.68 18.49 -16.70
CA PRO A 189 -13.62 17.42 -16.46
C PRO A 189 -15.00 17.95 -16.84
N THR A 190 -15.72 17.24 -17.71
CA THR A 190 -17.13 17.50 -17.96
C THR A 190 -17.89 17.21 -16.67
N LEU A 191 -17.87 18.15 -15.73
CA LEU A 191 -18.85 18.20 -14.65
C LEU A 191 -20.20 18.23 -15.35
N GLY A 192 -21.08 17.34 -14.90
CA GLY A 192 -22.23 16.84 -15.63
C GLY A 192 -23.04 17.93 -16.34
N GLN A 193 -23.60 17.54 -17.49
CA GLN A 193 -24.58 18.27 -18.30
C GLN A 193 -24.88 19.69 -17.79
N VAL A 194 -24.24 20.68 -18.39
CA VAL A 194 -24.64 22.08 -18.21
C VAL A 194 -26.09 22.16 -18.68
N ALA A 195 -27.02 22.23 -17.73
CA ALA A 195 -28.39 22.57 -18.04
C ALA A 195 -28.37 23.99 -18.61
N VAL A 196 -28.73 24.12 -19.88
CA VAL A 196 -28.96 25.43 -20.50
C VAL A 196 -30.08 26.10 -19.72
N MET A 197 -29.75 27.11 -18.90
CA MET A 197 -30.75 27.99 -18.32
C MET A 197 -31.31 28.85 -19.46
N THR A 198 -32.42 28.43 -20.04
CA THR A 198 -33.26 29.31 -20.84
C THR A 198 -33.93 30.31 -19.90
N THR A 199 -33.41 31.53 -19.83
CA THR A 199 -34.14 32.64 -19.22
C THR A 199 -35.33 32.95 -20.12
N THR A 200 -36.53 32.59 -19.71
CA THR A 200 -37.76 33.07 -20.34
C THR A 200 -37.95 34.54 -19.99
N ALA A 201 -37.55 35.42 -20.91
CA ALA A 201 -38.01 36.79 -20.90
C ALA A 201 -39.52 36.79 -21.14
N LYS A 202 -40.30 37.11 -20.11
CA LYS A 202 -41.75 37.33 -20.21
C LYS A 202 -41.98 38.66 -20.93
N ALA A 203 -42.42 38.59 -22.18
CA ALA A 203 -43.05 39.71 -22.86
C ALA A 203 -44.57 39.66 -22.60
N GLY A 204 -45.15 40.76 -22.15
CA GLY A 204 -46.60 41.00 -22.27
C GLY A 204 -47.26 41.66 -21.06
N GLY A 205 -47.75 42.88 -21.29
CA GLY A 205 -48.53 43.71 -20.39
C GLY A 205 -48.35 45.18 -20.72
#